data_AF-G0HYK7-F1
#
_entry.id   AF-G0HYK7-F1
#
_cell.length_a   1.000
_cell.length_b   1.000
_cell.length_c   1.000
_cell.angle_alpha   90.00
_cell.angle_beta   90.00
_cell.angle_gamma   90.00
#
_symmetry.space_group_name_H-M   'P 1'
#
loop_
_entity.id
_entity.type
_entity.pdbx_description
1 polymer ?
#
loop_
_entity_poly.entity_id
_entity_poly.type
_entity_poly.pdbx_seq_one_letter_code
_entity_poly.pdbx_strand_id
1 'polypeptide(L)'
;MLGWPALSYPVFSLEADPFFVSGGALMGLFMLQSSGSFVLYQMLVGIEDDKSQLAILFGFISLGCSGAVLRVTLPQAIQFF
;
A
#
# COMPACT_ATOMS: atom_id res chain seq x y z
N MET A 1 -28.60 -22.78 6.46
CA MET A 1 -27.17 -22.70 6.80
C MET A 1 -26.46 -22.03 5.64
N LEU A 2 -26.15 -20.74 5.78
CA LEU A 2 -25.43 -19.98 4.74
C LEU A 2 -23.98 -20.47 4.79
N GLY A 3 -23.64 -21.45 3.97
CA GLY A 3 -22.27 -21.95 3.87
C GLY A 3 -21.39 -20.82 3.36
N TRP A 4 -20.34 -20.47 4.10
CA TRP A 4 -19.23 -19.67 3.59
C TRP A 4 -18.84 -20.28 2.23
N PRO A 5 -18.66 -19.49 1.14
CA PRO A 5 -18.10 -20.05 -0.08
C PRO A 5 -16.78 -20.72 0.30
N ALA A 6 -16.70 -22.03 0.08
CA ALA A 6 -15.50 -22.80 0.33
C ALA A 6 -14.44 -22.28 -0.63
N LEU A 7 -13.65 -21.31 -0.16
CA LEU A 7 -12.50 -20.75 -0.87
C LEU A 7 -11.57 -21.93 -1.18
N SER A 8 -11.58 -22.37 -2.44
CA SER A 8 -10.79 -23.52 -2.92
C SER A 8 -9.31 -23.18 -3.10
N TYR A 9 -8.90 -21.98 -2.66
CA TYR A 9 -7.55 -21.48 -2.69
C TYR A 9 -7.14 -21.01 -1.30
N PRO A 10 -5.84 -21.14 -0.92
CA PRO A 10 -5.35 -20.69 0.37
C PRO A 10 -5.51 -19.17 0.51
N VAL A 11 -6.36 -18.75 1.43
CA VAL A 11 -6.61 -17.34 1.78
C VAL A 11 -5.30 -16.73 2.30
N PHE A 12 -4.99 -15.50 1.88
CA PHE A 12 -3.71 -14.80 2.13
C PHE A 12 -2.48 -15.34 1.38
N SER A 13 -2.64 -16.30 0.47
CA SER A 13 -1.53 -16.72 -0.38
C SER A 13 -1.25 -15.67 -1.46
N LEU A 14 0.00 -15.22 -1.54
CA LEU A 14 0.46 -14.29 -2.58
C LEU A 14 0.33 -14.87 -4.00
N GLU A 15 0.28 -16.19 -4.15
CA GLU A 15 0.24 -16.86 -5.45
C GLU A 15 -1.14 -17.43 -5.81
N ALA A 16 -2.04 -17.55 -4.84
CA ALA A 16 -3.32 -18.25 -5.06
C ALA A 16 -4.55 -17.42 -4.68
N ASP A 17 -4.39 -16.31 -3.95
CA ASP A 17 -5.48 -15.42 -3.58
C ASP A 17 -5.46 -14.12 -4.40
N PRO A 18 -6.15 -14.07 -5.56
CA PRO A 18 -6.16 -12.90 -6.42
C PRO A 18 -6.80 -11.68 -5.75
N PHE A 19 -7.71 -11.87 -4.78
CA PHE A 19 -8.33 -10.76 -4.04
C PHE A 19 -7.38 -10.17 -3.01
N PHE A 20 -6.60 -11.01 -2.33
CA PHE A 20 -5.56 -10.54 -1.41
C PHE A 20 -4.46 -9.77 -2.14
N VAL A 21 -4.01 -10.27 -3.29
CA VAL A 21 -2.97 -9.63 -4.10
C VAL A 21 -3.45 -8.31 -4.69
N SER A 22 -4.63 -8.29 -5.32
CA SER A 22 -5.20 -7.06 -5.89
C SER A 22 -5.58 -6.04 -4.82
N GLY A 23 -6.15 -6.48 -3.70
CA GLY A 23 -6.44 -5.64 -2.54
C GLY A 23 -5.17 -5.06 -1.91
N GLY A 24 -4.11 -5.86 -1.78
CA GLY A 24 -2.80 -5.42 -1.32
C GLY A 24 -2.16 -4.39 -2.26
N ALA A 25 -2.27 -4.59 -3.58
CA ALA A 25 -1.79 -3.64 -4.58
C ALA A 25 -2.58 -2.32 -4.55
N LEU A 26 -3.91 -2.36 -4.45
CA LEU A 26 -4.75 -1.16 -4.31
C LEU A 26 -4.44 -0.40 -3.02
N MET A 27 -4.29 -1.11 -1.90
CA MET A 27 -3.94 -0.49 -0.62
C MET A 27 -2.54 0.13 -0.68
N GLY A 28 -1.58 -0.56 -1.30
CA GLY A 28 -0.24 -0.03 -1.53
C GLY A 28 -0.25 1.21 -2.42
N LEU A 29 -1.04 1.24 -3.50
CA LEU A 29 -1.21 2.42 -4.36
C LEU A 29 -1.81 3.59 -3.59
N PHE A 30 -2.84 3.32 -2.80
CA PHE A 30 -3.50 4.35 -1.99
C PHE A 30 -2.55 4.93 -0.94
N MET A 31 -1.84 4.08 -0.20
CA MET A 31 -0.85 4.53 0.78
C MET A 31 0.32 5.27 0.14
N LEU A 32 0.78 4.83 -1.04
CA LEU A 32 1.83 5.50 -1.79
C LEU A 32 1.38 6.90 -2.22
N GLN A 33 0.17 7.01 -2.75
CA GLN A 33 -0.39 8.28 -3.20
C GLN A 33 -0.66 9.23 -2.02
N SER A 34 -1.26 8.76 -0.93
CA SER A 34 -1.51 9.58 0.25
C SER A 34 -0.22 10.06 0.91
N SER A 35 0.77 9.17 1.04
CA SER A 35 2.08 9.51 1.62
C SER A 35 2.87 10.45 0.72
N GLY A 36 2.86 10.22 -0.60
CA GLY A 36 3.48 11.10 -1.57
C GLY A 36 2.87 12.49 -1.59
N SER A 37 1.54 12.60 -1.60
CA SER A 37 0.85 13.88 -1.50
C SER A 37 1.16 14.60 -0.19
N PHE A 38 1.26 13.88 0.93
CA PHE A 38 1.61 14.46 2.22
C PHE A 38 3.04 15.03 2.22
N VAL A 39 4.02 14.29 1.71
CA VAL A 39 5.41 14.76 1.62
C VAL A 39 5.53 15.97 0.68
N LEU A 40 4.83 15.95 -0.47
CA LEU A 40 4.81 17.08 -1.39
C LEU A 40 4.14 18.32 -0.79
N TYR A 41 3.04 18.14 -0.05
CA TYR A 41 2.37 19.22 0.66
C TYR A 41 3.30 19.88 1.69
N GLN A 42 4.02 19.08 2.47
CA GLN A 42 4.99 19.58 3.44
C GLN A 42 6.17 20.29 2.77
N MET A 43 6.63 19.83 1.60
CA MET A 43 7.64 20.57 0.82
C MET A 43 7.11 21.90 0.28
N LEU A 44 5.83 21.99 -0.08
CA LEU A 44 5.23 23.19 -0.66
C LEU A 44 4.90 24.26 0.40
N VAL A 45 4.39 23.85 1.55
CA VAL A 45 4.01 24.75 2.66
C VAL A 45 5.24 25.21 3.44
N GLY A 46 6.34 24.46 3.40
CA GLY A 46 7.54 24.76 4.15
C GLY A 46 7.48 24.21 5.57
N ILE A 47 8.66 23.86 6.10
CA ILE A 47 8.80 23.22 7.41
C ILE A 47 9.04 24.33 8.44
N GLU A 48 8.00 24.72 9.18
CA GLU A 48 8.12 25.73 10.24
C GLU A 48 8.40 25.14 11.63
N ASP A 49 8.22 23.83 11.84
CA ASP A 49 8.22 23.21 13.17
C ASP A 49 8.94 21.85 13.20
N ASP A 50 9.67 21.55 14.29
CA ASP A 50 10.36 20.25 14.51
C ASP A 50 9.40 19.05 14.39
N LYS A 51 8.12 19.26 14.73
CA LYS A 51 7.08 18.24 14.64
C LYS A 51 6.73 17.90 13.18
N SER A 52 6.86 18.86 12.25
CA SER A 52 6.70 18.60 10.81
C SER A 52 7.86 17.80 10.24
N GLN A 53 9.06 17.92 10.79
CA GLN A 53 10.23 17.14 10.37
C GLN A 53 10.03 15.64 10.63
N LEU A 54 9.50 15.27 11.80
CA LEU A 54 9.13 13.88 12.12
C LEU A 54 7.99 13.36 11.24
N ALA A 55 7.00 14.21 10.94
CA ALA A 55 5.90 13.84 10.07
C ALA A 55 6.38 13.53 8.64
N ILE A 56 7.32 14.31 8.11
CA ILE A 56 7.94 14.07 6.80
C ILE A 56 8.75 12.77 6.81
N LEU A 57 9.53 12.53 7.87
CA LEU A 57 10.28 11.27 8.01
C LEU A 57 9.34 10.06 8.00
N PHE A 58 8.24 10.13 8.76
CA PHE A 58 7.19 9.11 8.73
C PHE A 58 6.56 8.96 7.34
N GLY A 59 6.32 10.08 6.65
CA GLY A 59 5.83 10.10 5.27
C GLY A 59 6.78 9.42 4.29
N PHE A 60 8.09 9.59 4.43
CA PHE A 60 9.10 8.88 3.63
C PHE A 60 9.16 7.39 3.95
N ILE A 61 9.08 7.02 5.23
CA ILE A 61 9.04 5.61 5.66
C ILE A 61 7.79 4.92 5.10
N SER A 62 6.62 5.58 5.17
CA SER A 62 5.38 5.04 4.62
C SER A 62 5.44 4.96 3.09
N LEU A 63 6.08 5.91 2.41
CA LEU A 63 6.36 5.86 0.96
C LEU A 63 7.20 4.64 0.58
N GLY A 64 8.29 4.39 1.31
CA GLY A 64 9.17 3.25 1.10
C GLY A 64 8.47 1.92 1.36
N CYS A 65 7.70 1.82 2.45
CA CYS A 65 6.91 0.64 2.78
C CYS A 65 5.84 0.36 1.72
N SER A 66 5.11 1.38 1.28
CA SER A 66 4.10 1.27 0.23
C SER A 66 4.72 0.82 -1.10
N GLY A 67 5.89 1.34 -1.45
CA GLY A 67 6.65 0.90 -2.61
C GLY A 67 7.10 -0.56 -2.53
N ALA A 68 7.52 -1.02 -1.35
CA ALA A 68 7.87 -2.43 -1.13
C ALA A 68 6.65 -3.36 -1.27
N VAL A 69 5.51 -2.98 -0.68
CA VAL A 69 4.23 -3.69 -0.83
C VAL A 69 3.84 -3.76 -2.31
N LEU A 70 3.94 -2.65 -3.04
CA LEU A 70 3.67 -2.63 -4.48
C LEU A 70 4.62 -3.53 -5.25
N ARG A 71 5.92 -3.53 -4.92
CA ARG A 71 6.89 -4.37 -5.61
C ARG A 71 6.58 -5.86 -5.48
N VAL A 72 6.01 -6.28 -4.36
CA VAL A 72 5.62 -7.69 -4.11
C VAL A 72 4.26 -8.01 -4.74
N THR A 73 3.28 -7.11 -4.59
CA THR A 73 1.89 -7.38 -4.97
C THR A 73 1.57 -7.04 -6.42
N LEU A 74 2.19 -6.01 -7.01
CA LEU A 74 1.94 -5.54 -8.37
C LEU A 74 2.29 -6.57 -9.46
N PRO A 75 3.46 -7.26 -9.46
CA PRO A 75 3.75 -8.24 -10.50
C PRO A 75 2.80 -9.44 -10.44
N GLN A 76 2.41 -9.87 -9.25
CA GLN A 76 1.41 -10.92 -9.06
C GLN A 76 0.03 -10.42 -9.54
N ALA A 77 -0.38 -9.20 -9.17
CA ALA A 77 -1.66 -8.62 -9.60
C ALA A 77 -1.77 -8.50 -11.13
N ILE A 78 -0.68 -8.14 -11.84
CA ILE A 78 -0.63 -8.08 -13.30
C ILE A 78 -0.78 -9.47 -13.94
N GLN A 79 -0.27 -10.53 -13.31
CA GLN A 79 -0.43 -11.90 -13.84
C GLN A 79 -1.86 -12.41 -13.76
N PHE A 80 -2.68 -11.83 -12.85
CA PHE A 80 -4.08 -12.18 -12.67
C PHE A 80 -5.05 -11.35 -13.52
N PHE A 81 -4.57 -10.30 -14.20
CA PHE A 81 -5.37 -9.40 -15.03
C PHE A 81 -5.14 -9.67 -16.52
#